data_AF-A0A090VH56-F1
#
_entry.id   AF-A0A090VH56-F1
#
_cell.length_a   1.000
_cell.length_b   1.000
_cell.length_c   1.000
_cell.angle_alpha   90.00
_cell.angle_beta   90.00
_cell.angle_gamma   90.00
#
_symmetry.space_group_name_H-M   'P 1'
#
loop_
_entity.id
_entity.type
_entity.pdbx_description
1 polymer ?
#
loop_
_entity_poly.entity_id
_entity_poly.type
_entity_poly.pdbx_seq_one_letter_code
_entity_poly.pdbx_strand_id
1 'polypeptide(L)'
;MEDLYEVQKEFIKFLRGLGDIYPHEVKNEFKKLHKKLKEYENDPYQSRAFLYLDIISWLESKIQNRPIGLVIRNKFHELKVK
;
A
#
# COMPACT_ATOMS: atom_id res chain seq x y z
N MET A 1 4.37 19.47 0.85
CA MET A 1 5.41 18.94 1.77
C MET A 1 4.78 18.29 3.01
N GLU A 2 3.44 18.27 3.12
CA GLU A 2 2.69 17.72 4.25
C GLU A 2 2.17 16.30 3.98
N ASP A 3 2.23 15.82 2.74
CA ASP A 3 1.47 14.64 2.31
C ASP A 3 2.08 13.29 2.76
N LEU A 4 3.41 13.23 2.83
CA LEU A 4 4.12 12.07 3.39
C LEU A 4 3.72 11.83 4.86
N TYR A 5 3.27 12.88 5.57
CA TYR A 5 2.82 12.78 6.95
C TYR A 5 1.47 12.06 7.07
N GLU A 6 0.54 12.25 6.13
CA GLU A 6 -0.78 11.60 6.15
C GLU A 6 -0.69 10.09 5.92
N VAL A 7 0.17 9.68 4.99
CA VAL A 7 0.52 8.27 4.76
C VAL A 7 1.04 7.61 6.03
N GLN A 8 2.00 8.26 6.68
CA GLN A 8 2.62 7.75 7.90
C GLN A 8 1.59 7.66 9.03
N LYS A 9 0.69 8.65 9.16
CA LYS A 9 -0.41 8.60 10.13
C LYS A 9 -1.33 7.42 9.90
N GLU A 10 -1.77 7.19 8.66
CA GLU A 10 -2.64 6.06 8.33
C GLU A 10 -1.94 4.72 8.58
N PHE A 11 -0.64 4.63 8.29
CA PHE A 11 0.14 3.43 8.58
C PHE A 11 0.30 3.19 10.08
N ILE A 12 0.61 4.23 10.87
CA ILE A 12 0.70 4.15 12.34
C ILE A 12 -0.66 3.77 12.94
N LYS A 13 -1.75 4.33 12.42
CA LYS A 13 -3.12 3.99 12.84
C LYS A 13 -3.44 2.53 12.57
N PHE A 14 -3.07 2.02 11.39
CA PHE A 14 -3.19 0.61 11.06
C PHE A 14 -2.39 -0.27 12.03
N LEU A 15 -1.11 0.06 12.28
CA LEU A 15 -0.25 -0.70 13.20
C LEU A 15 -0.81 -0.73 14.63
N ARG A 16 -1.37 0.39 15.11
CA ARG A 16 -2.03 0.45 16.43
C ARG A 16 -3.27 -0.45 16.49
N GLY A 17 -4.00 -0.60 15.38
CA GLY A 17 -5.19 -1.48 15.30
C GLY A 17 -4.86 -2.97 15.21
N LEU A 18 -3.64 -3.37 14.83
CA LEU A 18 -3.25 -4.78 14.68
C LEU A 18 -3.37 -5.61 15.96
N GLY A 19 -3.26 -4.98 17.14
CA GLY A 19 -3.41 -5.67 18.42
C GLY A 19 -4.79 -6.30 18.62
N ASP A 20 -5.83 -5.74 17.99
CA ASP A 20 -7.23 -6.13 18.17
C ASP A 20 -7.80 -6.92 16.97
N ILE A 21 -6.97 -7.25 15.98
CA ILE A 21 -7.42 -7.87 14.71
C ILE A 21 -7.22 -9.39 14.76
N TYR A 22 -8.28 -10.16 14.51
CA TYR A 22 -8.15 -11.62 14.37
C TYR A 22 -7.47 -12.01 13.04
N PRO A 23 -6.75 -13.15 12.97
CA PRO A 23 -6.02 -13.55 11.77
C PRO A 23 -6.84 -13.58 10.47
N HIS A 24 -8.13 -13.93 10.56
CA HIS A 24 -9.03 -13.97 9.40
C HIS A 24 -9.47 -12.58 8.91
N GLU A 25 -9.37 -11.56 9.76
CA GLU A 25 -9.74 -10.17 9.48
C GLU A 25 -8.57 -9.35 8.93
N VAL A 26 -7.33 -9.73 9.24
CA VAL A 26 -6.10 -9.04 8.79
C VAL A 26 -6.12 -8.74 7.29
N LYS A 27 -6.60 -9.68 6.49
CA LYS A 27 -6.69 -9.51 5.03
C LYS A 27 -7.65 -8.39 4.62
N ASN A 28 -8.75 -8.20 5.35
CA ASN A 28 -9.69 -7.11 5.11
C ASN A 28 -9.10 -5.77 5.54
N GLU A 29 -8.35 -5.75 6.65
CA GLU A 29 -7.66 -4.55 7.11
C GLU A 29 -6.56 -4.11 6.15
N PHE A 30 -5.82 -5.04 5.55
CA PHE A 30 -4.91 -4.74 4.45
C PHE A 30 -5.61 -4.11 3.25
N LYS A 31 -6.82 -4.58 2.88
CA LYS A 31 -7.60 -3.98 1.78
C LYS A 31 -8.04 -2.55 2.11
N LYS A 32 -8.44 -2.29 3.36
CA LYS A 32 -8.81 -0.94 3.82
C LYS A 32 -7.61 0.00 3.76
N LEU A 33 -6.47 -0.40 4.30
CA LEU A 33 -5.23 0.38 4.23
C LEU A 33 -4.80 0.61 2.78
N HIS A 34 -4.82 -0.44 1.93
CA HIS A 34 -4.47 -0.33 0.51
C HIS A 34 -5.36 0.69 -0.21
N LYS A 35 -6.69 0.62 -0.01
CA LYS A 35 -7.62 1.58 -0.59
C LYS A 35 -7.31 3.01 -0.14
N LYS A 36 -7.05 3.20 1.16
CA LYS A 36 -6.78 4.52 1.72
C LYS A 36 -5.48 5.10 1.18
N LEU A 37 -4.43 4.29 1.11
CA LEU A 37 -3.15 4.71 0.56
C LEU A 37 -3.27 5.00 -0.95
N LYS A 38 -4.05 4.22 -1.70
CA LYS A 38 -4.21 4.44 -3.15
C LYS A 38 -4.83 5.80 -3.51
N GLU A 39 -5.59 6.44 -2.61
CA GLU A 39 -6.13 7.79 -2.80
C GLU A 39 -5.02 8.83 -3.07
N TYR A 40 -3.83 8.56 -2.56
CA TYR A 40 -2.69 9.45 -2.64
C TYR A 40 -1.74 9.16 -3.82
N GLU A 41 -2.00 8.09 -4.60
CA GLU A 41 -1.15 7.64 -5.72
C GLU A 41 -1.05 8.67 -6.87
N ASN A 42 -2.08 9.51 -7.06
CA ASN A 42 -2.15 10.46 -8.18
C ASN A 42 -1.81 11.92 -7.78
N ASP A 43 -1.33 12.14 -6.55
CA ASP A 43 -1.01 13.49 -6.08
C ASP A 43 0.40 13.92 -6.53
N PRO A 44 0.54 15.02 -7.29
CA PRO A 44 1.81 15.45 -7.89
C PRO A 44 2.92 15.76 -6.87
N TYR A 45 2.59 16.07 -5.62
CA TYR A 45 3.56 16.33 -4.54
C TYR A 45 4.05 15.05 -3.84
N GLN A 46 3.47 13.90 -4.18
CA GLN A 46 3.74 12.60 -3.55
C GLN A 46 4.71 11.72 -4.32
N SER A 47 5.33 12.31 -5.34
CA SER A 47 6.33 11.73 -6.23
C SER A 47 7.68 11.38 -5.59
N ARG A 48 7.80 11.33 -4.25
CA ARG A 48 8.86 10.53 -3.61
C ARG A 48 8.43 9.05 -3.60
N ALA A 49 8.35 8.53 -4.83
CA ALA A 49 7.58 7.38 -5.27
C ALA A 49 8.04 6.00 -4.74
N PHE A 50 9.27 5.88 -4.24
CA PHE A 50 9.82 4.57 -3.87
C PHE A 50 9.18 3.97 -2.61
N LEU A 51 9.02 4.74 -1.54
CA LEU A 51 8.47 4.22 -0.28
C LEU A 51 6.97 3.86 -0.43
N TYR A 52 6.25 4.57 -1.29
CA TYR A 52 4.83 4.37 -1.55
C TYR A 52 4.58 3.14 -2.42
N LEU A 53 5.35 2.98 -3.50
CA LEU A 53 5.27 1.83 -4.38
C LEU A 53 5.57 0.52 -3.65
N ASP A 54 6.55 0.53 -2.74
CA ASP A 54 6.92 -0.68 -1.98
C ASP A 54 5.83 -1.11 -1.01
N ILE A 55 5.19 -0.17 -0.28
CA ILE A 55 4.11 -0.49 0.66
C ILE A 55 2.85 -0.95 -0.08
N ILE A 56 2.47 -0.28 -1.17
CA ILE A 56 1.30 -0.69 -1.97
C ILE A 56 1.53 -2.07 -2.59
N SER A 57 2.71 -2.31 -3.18
CA SER A 57 3.05 -3.61 -3.77
C SER A 57 3.15 -4.71 -2.73
N TRP A 58 3.64 -4.39 -1.52
CA TRP A 58 3.62 -5.29 -0.38
C TRP A 58 2.19 -5.64 0.04
N LEU A 59 1.30 -4.66 0.21
CA LEU A 59 -0.11 -4.90 0.54
C LEU A 59 -0.80 -5.78 -0.49
N GLU A 60 -0.61 -5.50 -1.78
CA GLU A 60 -1.15 -6.32 -2.86
C GLU A 60 -0.61 -7.75 -2.83
N SER A 61 0.68 -7.93 -2.52
CA SER A 61 1.28 -9.25 -2.35
C SER A 61 0.59 -10.06 -1.25
N LYS A 62 0.24 -9.41 -0.12
CA LYS A 62 -0.46 -10.04 1.00
C LYS A 62 -1.93 -10.29 0.70
N ILE A 63 -2.61 -9.35 0.04
CA ILE A 63 -4.03 -9.49 -0.34
C ILE A 63 -4.21 -10.59 -1.40
N GLN A 64 -3.31 -10.66 -2.38
CA GLN A 64 -3.41 -11.62 -3.49
C GLN A 64 -2.71 -12.95 -3.17
N ASN A 65 -2.02 -13.05 -2.04
CA ASN A 65 -1.23 -14.20 -1.64
C ASN A 65 -0.23 -14.64 -2.73
N ARG A 66 0.54 -13.67 -3.24
CA ARG A 66 1.57 -13.91 -4.28
C ARG A 66 2.87 -13.21 -3.91
N PRO A 67 4.04 -13.69 -4.40
CA PRO A 67 5.32 -13.03 -4.17
C PRO A 67 5.33 -11.55 -4.58
N ILE A 68 5.89 -10.67 -3.73
CA ILE A 68 5.99 -9.23 -4.00
C ILE A 68 6.78 -8.92 -5.29
N GLY A 69 7.83 -9.69 -5.58
CA GLY A 69 8.61 -9.52 -6.81
C GLY A 69 7.77 -9.71 -8.09
N LEU A 70 6.77 -10.60 -8.05
CA LEU A 70 5.82 -10.76 -9.15
C LEU A 70 4.88 -9.56 -9.27
N VAL A 71 4.43 -8.99 -8.14
CA VAL A 71 3.60 -7.77 -8.13
C VAL A 71 4.35 -6.60 -8.78
N ILE A 72 5.58 -6.34 -8.33
CA ILE A 72 6.42 -5.24 -8.84
C ILE A 72 6.70 -5.44 -10.33
N ARG A 73 7.09 -6.65 -10.73
CA ARG A 73 7.34 -6.99 -12.14
C ARG A 73 6.11 -6.71 -13.01
N ASN A 74 4.93 -7.14 -12.57
CA ASN A 74 3.69 -6.93 -13.33
C ASN A 74 3.35 -5.44 -13.47
N LYS A 75 3.47 -4.65 -12.40
CA LYS A 75 3.28 -3.20 -12.45
C LYS A 75 4.25 -2.52 -13.41
N PHE A 76 5.52 -2.91 -13.40
CA PHE A 76 6.51 -2.37 -14.32
C PHE A 76 6.20 -2.70 -15.78
N HIS A 77 5.68 -3.90 -16.06
CA HIS A 77 5.19 -4.24 -17.39
C HIS A 77 3.96 -3.40 -17.80
N GLU A 78 2.98 -3.22 -16.91
CA GLU A 78 1.78 -2.38 -17.18
C GLU A 78 2.14 -0.92 -17.47
N LEU A 79 3.12 -0.35 -16.75
CA LEU A 79 3.59 1.02 -16.98
C LEU A 79 4.27 1.22 -18.34
N LYS A 80 4.86 0.17 -18.92
CA LYS A 80 5.50 0.23 -20.25
C LYS A 80 4.53 0.14 -21.42
N VAL A 81 3.30 -0.29 -21.16
CA VAL A 81 2.25 -0.48 -22.17
C VAL A 81 1.33 0.74 -22.26
N LYS A 82 1.39 1.64 -21.27
CA LYS A 82 0.77 2.98 -21.32
C LYS A 82 1.71 3.99 -21.98
#